data_AF-A0A9Q0T4R2-F1
#
_entry.id   AF-A0A9Q0T4R2-F1
#
_cell.length_a   1.000
_cell.length_b   1.000
_cell.length_c   1.000
_cell.angle_alpha   90.00
_cell.angle_beta   90.00
_cell.angle_gamma   90.00
#
_symmetry.space_group_name_H-M   'P 1'
#
loop_
_entity.id
_entity.type
_entity.pdbx_description
1 polymer ?
#
loop_
_entity_poly.entity_id
_entity_poly.type
_entity_poly.pdbx_seq_one_letter_code
_entity_poly.pdbx_strand_id
1 'polypeptide(L)' 'MNCEKCRIKTLRVVSDADGVSSVGFEGENKQNVVVIGDVDAAGLASRLRKKVGHTDIISVAPVKEK' A
#
# COMPACT_ATOMS: atom_id res chain seq x y z
N MET A 1 6.39 0.99 10.50
CA MET A 1 5.97 -0.42 10.31
C MET A 1 7.14 -1.37 10.63
N ASN A 2 7.30 -1.77 11.90
CA ASN A 2 8.51 -2.45 12.41
C ASN A 2 8.35 -3.97 12.61
N CYS A 3 7.27 -4.58 12.09
CA CYS A 3 6.98 -5.99 12.30
C CYS A 3 6.89 -6.74 10.96
N GLU A 4 7.60 -7.85 10.83
CA GLU A 4 7.59 -8.68 9.61
C GLU A 4 6.18 -9.22 9.29
N LYS A 5 5.44 -9.65 10.32
CA LYS A 5 4.04 -10.07 10.20
C LYS A 5 3.15 -8.96 9.63
N CYS A 6 3.41 -7.69 9.99
CA CYS A 6 2.69 -6.56 9.42
C CYS A 6 3.02 -6.40 7.93
N ARG A 7 4.29 -6.58 7.53
CA ARG A 7 4.73 -6.49 6.11
C ARG A 7 4.03 -7.51 5.24
N ILE A 8 3.99 -8.76 5.70
CA ILE A 8 3.30 -9.83 4.98
C ILE A 8 1.79 -9.56 4.91
N LYS A 9 1.17 -9.10 6.00
CA LYS A 9 -0.25 -8.73 5.99
C LYS A 9 -0.55 -7.58 5.04
N THR A 10 0.26 -6.53 5.04
CA THR A 10 0.10 -5.40 4.13
C THR A 10 0.20 -5.85 2.68
N LEU A 11 1.25 -6.59 2.33
CA LEU A 11 1.39 -7.16 0.99
C LEU A 11 0.14 -7.94 0.60
N ARG A 12 -0.33 -8.83 1.46
CA ARG A 12 -1.52 -9.64 1.18
C ARG A 12 -2.77 -8.79 0.97
N VAL A 13 -2.97 -7.72 1.74
CA VAL A 13 -4.13 -6.83 1.61
C VAL A 13 -4.04 -5.98 0.35
N VAL A 14 -2.84 -5.51 0.00
CA VAL A 14 -2.63 -4.73 -1.22
C VAL A 14 -2.77 -5.62 -2.44
N SER A 15 -2.15 -6.79 -2.47
CA SER A 15 -2.28 -7.74 -3.59
C SER A 15 -3.70 -8.30 -3.77
N ASP A 16 -4.53 -8.28 -2.72
CA ASP A 16 -5.95 -8.63 -2.76
C ASP A 16 -6.84 -7.48 -3.26
N ALA A 17 -6.29 -6.26 -3.38
CA ALA A 17 -7.03 -5.13 -3.91
C ALA A 17 -7.10 -5.21 -5.44
N ASP A 18 -8.30 -5.00 -5.96
CA ASP A 18 -8.56 -4.96 -7.39
C ASP A 18 -7.85 -3.77 -8.04
N GLY A 19 -7.30 -3.97 -9.24
CA GLY A 19 -6.58 -2.94 -9.99
C GLY A 19 -5.10 -2.76 -9.63
N VAL A 20 -4.56 -3.51 -8.66
CA VAL A 20 -3.12 -3.48 -8.35
C VAL A 20 -2.30 -4.14 -9.45
N SER A 21 -1.34 -3.40 -10.01
CA SER A 21 -0.38 -3.88 -11.00
C SER A 21 0.99 -4.16 -10.38
N SER A 22 1.44 -3.34 -9.42
CA SER A 22 2.69 -3.55 -8.72
C SER A 22 2.66 -3.00 -7.29
N VAL A 23 3.44 -3.62 -6.41
CA VAL A 23 3.56 -3.25 -5.00
C VAL A 23 5.03 -3.21 -4.61
N GLY A 24 5.46 -2.14 -3.94
CA GLY A 24 6.81 -1.96 -3.42
C GLY A 24 6.80 -1.41 -2.00
N PHE A 25 7.92 -1.59 -1.30
CA PHE A 25 8.18 -0.90 -0.03
C PHE A 25 9.29 0.11 -0.25
N GLU A 26 9.04 1.35 0.20
CA GLU A 26 9.99 2.46 0.13
C GLU A 26 10.28 3.05 1.52
N GLY A 27 11.33 3.89 1.55
CA GLY A 27 11.87 4.51 2.75
C GLY A 27 12.94 3.68 3.43
N GLU A 28 13.85 4.36 4.15
CA GLU A 28 15.01 3.76 4.84
C GLU A 28 14.62 2.60 5.77
N ASN A 29 13.43 2.69 6.37
CA ASN A 29 12.89 1.70 7.30
C ASN A 29 11.82 0.78 6.68
N LYS A 30 11.63 0.80 5.36
CA LYS A 30 10.58 0.07 4.61
C LYS A 30 9.20 0.28 5.25
N GLN A 31 8.90 1.53 5.59
CA GLN A 31 7.67 1.90 6.29
C GLN A 31 6.58 2.36 5.35
N ASN A 32 6.94 2.79 4.14
CA ASN A 32 6.02 3.27 3.14
C ASN A 32 5.75 2.15 2.14
N VAL A 33 4.49 1.94 1.80
CA VAL A 33 4.09 1.04 0.72
C VAL A 33 3.69 1.88 -0.48
N VAL A 34 4.25 1.52 -1.63
CA VAL A 34 3.94 2.13 -2.92
C VAL A 34 3.18 1.13 -3.75
N VAL A 35 2.08 1.58 -4.31
CA VAL A 35 1.15 0.76 -5.09
C VAL A 35 0.96 1.44 -6.42
N ILE A 36 1.14 0.68 -7.49
CA ILE A 36 0.96 1.13 -8.86
C ILE A 36 -0.20 0.33 -9.43
N GLY A 37 -1.19 1.02 -9.99
CA GLY A 37 -2.39 0.39 -10.53
C GLY A 37 -3.59 1.33 -10.54
N ASP A 38 -4.69 0.87 -11.12
CA ASP A 38 -5.97 1.57 -11.09
C ASP A 38 -6.70 1.22 -9.79
N VAL A 39 -6.25 1.85 -8.70
CA VAL A 39 -6.70 1.51 -7.34
C VAL A 39 -7.42 2.68 -6.68
N ASP A 40 -8.49 2.36 -5.96
CA ASP A 40 -9.12 3.33 -5.06
C ASP A 40 -8.23 3.55 -3.82
N ALA A 41 -7.45 4.63 -3.83
CA ALA A 41 -6.51 4.95 -2.76
C ALA A 41 -7.19 5.08 -1.39
N ALA A 42 -8.39 5.66 -1.33
CA ALA A 42 -9.13 5.85 -0.09
C ALA A 42 -9.62 4.51 0.49
N GLY A 43 -10.21 3.65 -0.35
CA GLY A 43 -10.67 2.31 0.02
C GLY A 43 -9.52 1.40 0.42
N LEU A 44 -8.39 1.44 -0.30
CA LEU A 44 -7.19 0.68 0.05
C LEU A 44 -6.64 1.11 1.41
N ALA A 45 -6.51 2.42 1.65
CA ALA A 45 -6.08 2.95 2.95
C ALA A 45 -7.03 2.55 4.09
N SER A 46 -8.35 2.56 3.84
CA SER A 46 -9.34 2.10 4.81
C SER A 46 -9.21 0.61 5.13
N ARG A 47 -8.97 -0.24 4.13
CA ARG A 47 -8.71 -1.68 4.33
C ARG A 47 -7.43 -1.93 5.14
N LEU A 48 -6.37 -1.18 4.85
CA LEU A 48 -5.10 -1.26 5.57
C LEU A 48 -5.25 -0.79 7.03
N ARG A 49 -5.96 0.32 7.26
CA ARG A 49 -6.31 0.79 8.61
C ARG A 49 -7.00 -0.28 9.45
N LYS A 50 -7.91 -1.04 8.84
CA LYS A 50 -8.65 -2.13 9.51
C LYS A 50 -7.82 -3.39 9.75
N LYS A 51 -7.01 -3.82 8.78
CA LYS A 51 -6.33 -5.14 8.83
C LYS A 51 -4.89 -5.09 9.35
N VAL A 52 -4.19 -3.99 9.13
CA VAL A 52 -2.77 -3.83 9.46
C VAL A 52 -2.59 -2.91 10.67
N GLY A 53 -3.32 -1.79 10.69
CA GLY A 53 -3.22 -0.75 11.71
C GLY A 53 -3.06 0.64 11.09
N HIS A 54 -2.60 1.61 11.88
CA HIS A 54 -2.49 3.01 11.44
C HIS A 54 -1.77 3.13 10.09
N THR A 55 -2.44 3.73 9.12
CA THR A 55 -1.96 3.88 7.74
C THR A 55 -2.43 5.23 7.23
N ASP A 56 -1.54 6.01 6.64
CA ASP A 56 -1.87 7.31 6.07
C ASP A 56 -1.49 7.36 4.59
N ILE A 57 -2.29 8.09 3.84
CA ILE A 57 -2.01 8.36 2.44
C ILE A 57 -1.05 9.54 2.41
N ILE A 58 0.19 9.29 1.99
CA ILE A 58 1.24 10.33 1.93
C ILE A 58 1.15 11.10 0.62
N SER A 59 0.97 10.39 -0.50
CA SER A 59 0.87 10.98 -1.82
C SER A 59 0.09 10.06 -2.75
N VAL A 60 -0.70 10.65 -3.65
CA VAL A 60 -1.37 9.97 -4.75
C VAL A 60 -1.07 10.77 -5.99
N ALA A 61 -0.49 10.11 -7.00
CA ALA A 61 -0.15 10.74 -8.26
C ALA A 61 -0.53 9.80 -9.41
N PRO A 62 -1.00 10.34 -10.55
CA PRO A 62 -1.18 9.54 -11.75
C PRO A 62 0.17 9.00 -12.21
N VAL A 63 0.19 7.75 -12.65
CA VAL A 63 1.37 7.14 -13.27
C VAL A 63 1.55 7.83 -14.62
N LYS A 64 2.61 8.63 -14.76
CA LYS A 64 2.99 9.19 -16.06
C LYS A 64 3.63 8.07 -16.86
N GLU A 65 2.92 7.55 -17.86
CA GLU A 65 3.57 6.78 -18.93
C GLU A 65 4.62 7.67 -19.61
N LYS A 66 5.80 7.11 -19.84
CA LYS A 66 6.90 7.78 -20.54
C LYS A 66 6.68 7.73 -22.05
#